data_AF-A0A834NUC8-F1
#
_entry.id   AF-A0A834NUC8-F1
#
_cell.length_a   1.000
_cell.length_b   1.000
_cell.length_c   1.000
_cell.angle_alpha   90.00
_cell.angle_beta   90.00
_cell.angle_gamma   90.00
#
_symmetry.space_group_name_H-M   'P 1'
#
loop_
_entity.id
_entity.type
_entity.pdbx_description
1 polymer ?
#
loop_
_entity_poly.entity_id
_entity_poly.type
_entity_poly.pdbx_seq_one_letter_code
_entity_poly.pdbx_strand_id
1 'polypeptide(L)'
;MLRSTFDTIDPSSTDLIIKFITINSDQKESDTKSTDVEVNETKSSMTKWSHKNLALKILSLKVAAHLKWNLDILEKKLPLPIQVTLLQDLFYITTDTIVIPAIPDFSVHNVSDQALFTIVLYHW
;
A
#
# COMPACT_ATOMS: atom_id res chain seq x y z
N MET A 1 22.62 38.31 -11.67
CA MET A 1 21.31 37.73 -12.05
C MET A 1 21.17 36.43 -11.26
N LEU A 2 20.25 36.41 -10.30
CA LEU A 2 20.07 35.36 -9.29
C LEU A 2 19.51 34.08 -9.94
N ARG A 3 20.22 32.95 -9.81
CA ARG A 3 19.66 31.62 -10.07
C ARG A 3 19.38 30.98 -8.72
N SER A 4 18.09 30.69 -8.53
CA SER A 4 17.43 30.15 -7.35
C SER A 4 18.24 29.05 -6.66
N THR A 5 18.40 29.17 -5.35
CA THR A 5 18.66 28.04 -4.46
C THR A 5 17.50 27.08 -4.64
N PHE A 6 17.72 25.98 -5.36
CA PHE A 6 16.87 24.81 -5.19
C PHE A 6 17.23 24.25 -3.82
N ASP A 7 16.56 24.75 -2.79
CA ASP A 7 16.46 24.05 -1.52
C ASP A 7 15.73 22.73 -1.84
N THR A 8 16.48 21.70 -2.23
CA THR A 8 16.00 20.32 -2.25
C THR A 8 15.86 19.90 -0.80
N ILE A 9 14.82 20.44 -0.13
CA ILE A 9 14.38 19.95 1.16
C ILE A 9 13.98 18.51 0.91
N ASP A 10 14.74 17.57 1.48
CA ASP A 10 14.42 16.16 1.37
C ASP A 10 12.97 15.95 1.83
N PRO A 11 12.13 15.31 1.00
CA PRO A 11 10.72 15.12 1.34
C PRO A 11 10.62 14.32 2.64
N SER A 12 9.67 14.69 3.50
CA SER A 12 9.45 13.93 4.72
C SER A 12 9.05 12.50 4.38
N SER A 13 9.33 11.57 5.28
CA SER A 13 8.92 10.17 5.12
C SER A 13 7.41 10.04 4.87
N THR A 14 6.59 10.89 5.49
CA THR A 14 5.13 10.91 5.25
C THR A 14 4.78 11.44 3.86
N ASP A 15 5.52 12.41 3.34
CA ASP A 15 5.33 12.95 1.98
C ASP A 15 5.65 11.90 0.93
N LEU A 16 6.69 11.08 1.16
CA LEU A 16 7.01 9.94 0.31
C LEU A 16 5.90 8.90 0.30
N ILE A 17 5.35 8.55 1.46
CA ILE A 17 4.22 7.60 1.56
C ILE A 17 3.02 8.11 0.75
N ILE A 18 2.63 9.38 0.95
CA ILE A 18 1.53 10.01 0.21
C ILE A 18 1.81 9.93 -1.29
N LYS A 19 3.01 10.36 -1.72
CA LYS A 19 3.39 10.38 -3.13
C LYS A 19 3.33 8.99 -3.76
N PHE A 20 3.87 7.96 -3.11
CA PHE A 20 3.86 6.61 -3.66
C PHE A 20 2.44 6.05 -3.79
N ILE A 21 1.58 6.27 -2.80
CA ILE A 21 0.20 5.77 -2.82
C ILE A 21 -0.65 6.54 -3.84
N THR A 22 -0.51 7.87 -3.94
CA THR A 22 -1.22 8.68 -4.93
C THR A 22 -0.83 8.29 -6.35
N ILE A 23 0.48 8.20 -6.65
CA ILE A 23 0.94 7.76 -7.98
C ILE A 23 0.40 6.38 -8.32
N ASN A 24 0.38 5.45 -7.36
CA ASN A 24 -0.14 4.10 -7.57
C ASN A 24 -1.66 4.10 -7.84
N SER A 25 -2.40 5.03 -7.24
CA SER A 25 -3.86 5.16 -7.40
C SER A 25 -4.24 5.76 -8.74
N ASP A 26 -3.56 6.84 -9.15
CA ASP A 26 -3.80 7.52 -10.44
C ASP A 26 -3.56 6.58 -11.64
N GLN A 27 -2.60 5.65 -11.52
CA GLN A 27 -2.35 4.66 -12.57
C GLN A 27 -3.48 3.63 -12.70
N LYS A 28 -4.11 3.25 -11.60
CA LYS A 28 -5.23 2.29 -11.60
C LYS A 28 -6.43 2.81 -12.40
N GLU A 29 -6.67 4.12 -12.36
CA GLU A 29 -7.73 4.76 -13.17
C GLU A 29 -7.38 4.81 -14.67
N SER A 30 -6.09 4.93 -15.00
CA SER A 30 -5.62 5.00 -16.40
C SER A 30 -5.67 3.65 -17.13
N ASP A 31 -5.40 2.53 -16.45
CA ASP A 31 -5.45 1.19 -17.05
C ASP A 31 -6.88 0.68 -17.27
N THR A 32 -7.86 1.22 -16.52
CA THR A 32 -9.28 0.78 -16.59
C THR A 32 -10.01 1.33 -17.83
N LYS A 33 -9.39 2.23 -18.60
CA LYS A 33 -10.01 2.87 -19.78
C LYS A 33 -9.73 2.20 -21.13
N SER A 34 -8.91 1.16 -21.19
CA SER A 34 -8.50 0.52 -22.45
C SER A 34 -8.57 -1.00 -22.39
N THR A 35 -9.77 -1.59 -22.38
CA THR A 35 -9.93 -2.98 -22.87
C THR A 35 -11.37 -3.22 -23.35
N ASP A 36 -11.63 -2.89 -24.60
CA ASP A 36 -12.63 -3.57 -25.42
C ASP A 36 -11.85 -4.57 -26.29
N VAL A 37 -11.94 -5.87 -26.01
CA VAL A 37 -11.80 -7.01 -26.94
C VAL A 37 -12.21 -8.28 -26.16
N GLU A 38 -13.32 -8.88 -26.57
CA GLU A 38 -13.75 -10.24 -26.21
C GLU A 38 -12.74 -11.30 -26.68
N VAL A 39 -12.52 -12.36 -25.86
CA VAL A 39 -12.57 -13.80 -26.23
C VAL A 39 -12.07 -14.65 -25.05
N ASN A 40 -13.03 -15.33 -24.42
CA ASN A 40 -13.06 -16.67 -23.83
C ASN A 40 -11.84 -17.34 -23.14
N GLU A 41 -12.18 -17.75 -21.90
CA GLU A 41 -11.89 -19.03 -21.23
C GLU A 41 -10.62 -19.23 -20.37
N THR A 42 -10.89 -19.11 -19.07
CA THR A 42 -10.41 -19.94 -17.95
C THR A 42 -8.97 -19.81 -17.43
N LYS A 43 -8.92 -19.55 -16.12
CA LYS A 43 -7.80 -19.51 -15.16
C LYS A 43 -6.96 -18.23 -15.13
N SER A 44 -7.24 -17.51 -14.04
CA SER A 44 -6.40 -16.50 -13.37
C SER A 44 -6.75 -15.06 -13.71
N SER A 45 -7.83 -14.58 -13.09
CA SER A 45 -7.85 -13.18 -12.64
C SER A 45 -6.89 -12.99 -11.46
N MET A 46 -5.64 -13.48 -11.54
CA MET A 46 -4.56 -12.79 -10.86
C MET A 46 -4.53 -11.43 -11.51
N THR A 47 -5.13 -10.46 -10.82
CA THR A 47 -4.92 -9.03 -11.03
C THR A 47 -3.43 -8.82 -11.31
N LYS A 48 -3.07 -8.71 -12.59
CA LYS A 48 -1.70 -8.49 -13.05
C LYS A 48 -1.33 -7.06 -12.66
N TRP A 49 -0.98 -6.85 -11.40
CA TRP A 49 -0.35 -5.61 -11.01
C TRP A 49 0.92 -5.48 -11.83
N SER A 50 1.13 -4.29 -12.41
CA SER A 50 2.43 -4.00 -12.99
C SER A 50 3.47 -4.12 -11.87
N HIS A 51 4.66 -4.62 -12.20
CA HIS A 51 5.79 -4.66 -11.25
C HIS A 51 6.03 -3.31 -10.58
N LYS A 52 5.69 -2.20 -11.29
CA LYS A 52 5.72 -0.84 -10.77
C LYS A 52 4.73 -0.62 -9.62
N ASN A 53 3.48 -1.09 -9.73
CA ASN A 53 2.47 -0.93 -8.69
C ASN A 53 2.90 -1.67 -7.41
N LEU A 54 3.39 -2.90 -7.55
CA LEU A 54 3.92 -3.67 -6.41
C LEU A 54 5.13 -2.97 -5.78
N ALA A 55 6.06 -2.46 -6.59
CA ALA A 55 7.21 -1.72 -6.09
C ALA A 55 6.79 -0.45 -5.32
N LEU A 56 5.80 0.30 -5.79
CA LEU A 56 5.28 1.49 -5.09
C LEU A 56 4.66 1.14 -3.73
N LYS A 57 3.91 0.02 -3.64
CA LYS A 57 3.38 -0.50 -2.37
C LYS A 57 4.50 -0.88 -1.40
N ILE A 58 5.50 -1.63 -1.88
CA ILE A 58 6.63 -2.03 -1.04
C ILE A 58 7.42 -0.79 -0.57
N LEU A 59 7.58 0.23 -1.41
CA LEU A 59 8.26 1.46 -1.05
C LEU A 59 7.50 2.24 0.04
N SER A 60 6.18 2.40 -0.07
CA SER A 60 5.39 3.07 0.98
C SER A 60 5.47 2.31 2.31
N LEU A 61 5.36 0.97 2.28
CA LEU A 61 5.52 0.14 3.48
C LEU A 61 6.90 0.19 4.09
N LYS A 62 7.97 0.21 3.27
CA LYS A 62 9.34 0.36 3.77
C LYS A 62 9.55 1.69 4.47
N VAL A 63 8.98 2.77 3.96
CA VAL A 63 9.06 4.08 4.60
C VAL A 63 8.27 4.09 5.92
N ALA A 64 7.10 3.46 5.98
CA ALA A 64 6.35 3.29 7.23
C ALA A 64 7.12 2.44 8.26
N ALA A 65 7.81 1.38 7.81
CA ALA A 65 8.69 0.58 8.66
C ALA A 65 9.93 1.36 9.13
N HIS A 66 10.47 2.27 8.31
CA HIS A 66 11.54 3.18 8.73
C HIS A 66 11.09 4.14 9.83
N LEU A 67 9.83 4.60 9.77
CA LEU A 67 9.15 5.32 10.86
C LEU A 67 8.78 4.41 12.04
N LYS A 68 9.16 3.13 12.01
CA LYS A 68 8.86 2.11 13.02
C LYS A 68 7.35 1.94 13.28
N TRP A 69 6.53 2.17 12.25
CA TRP A 69 5.07 2.16 12.39
C TRP A 69 4.57 3.08 13.53
N ASN A 70 5.22 4.23 13.71
CA ASN A 70 4.80 5.21 14.72
C ASN A 70 3.41 5.78 14.37
N LEU A 71 2.38 5.27 15.05
CA LEU A 71 0.98 5.59 14.79
C LEU A 71 0.64 7.05 15.01
N ASP A 72 1.23 7.71 16.01
CA ASP A 72 1.05 9.15 16.23
C ASP A 72 1.47 9.97 15.00
N ILE A 73 2.59 9.61 14.38
CA ILE A 73 3.08 10.31 13.19
C ILE A 73 2.16 10.00 12.00
N LEU A 74 1.83 8.72 11.78
CA LEU A 74 1.02 8.30 10.64
C LEU A 74 -0.40 8.91 10.70
N GLU A 75 -1.04 8.88 11.87
CA GLU A 75 -2.39 9.42 12.09
C GLU A 75 -2.42 10.94 11.89
N LYS A 76 -1.45 11.66 12.46
CA LYS A 76 -1.43 13.14 12.43
C LYS A 76 -0.96 13.71 11.09
N LYS A 77 -0.19 12.97 10.31
CA LYS A 77 0.47 13.47 9.09
C LYS A 77 -0.08 12.89 7.80
N LEU A 78 -0.69 11.71 7.81
CA LEU A 78 -1.26 11.11 6.61
C LEU A 78 -2.76 11.37 6.54
N PRO A 79 -3.34 11.66 5.35
CA PRO A 79 -4.78 11.65 5.17
C PRO A 79 -5.39 10.27 5.42
N LEU A 80 -6.61 10.20 5.96
CA LEU A 80 -7.32 8.94 6.26
C LEU A 80 -7.32 7.93 5.09
N PRO A 81 -7.59 8.33 3.82
CA PRO A 81 -7.56 7.36 2.71
C PRO A 81 -6.18 6.72 2.50
N ILE A 82 -5.11 7.48 2.76
CA ILE A 82 -3.72 7.02 2.64
C ILE A 82 -3.39 6.06 3.80
N GLN A 83 -3.87 6.35 5.02
CA GLN A 83 -3.71 5.45 6.18
C GLN A 83 -4.38 4.09 5.91
N VAL A 84 -5.65 4.10 5.47
CA VAL A 84 -6.40 2.87 5.16
C VAL A 84 -5.72 2.07 4.05
N THR A 85 -5.29 2.74 2.97
CA THR A 85 -4.62 2.08 1.85
C THR A 85 -3.29 1.45 2.28
N LEU A 86 -2.51 2.15 3.12
CA LEU A 86 -1.24 1.65 3.63
C LEU A 86 -1.43 0.38 4.47
N LEU A 87 -2.46 0.35 5.32
CA LEU A 87 -2.78 -0.82 6.14
C LEU A 87 -3.31 -2.00 5.31
N GLN A 88 -4.14 -1.73 4.30
CA GLN A 88 -4.60 -2.75 3.36
C GLN A 88 -3.43 -3.36 2.58
N ASP A 89 -2.48 -2.54 2.15
CA ASP A 89 -1.29 -2.99 1.44
C ASP A 89 -0.36 -3.80 2.34
N LEU A 90 -0.23 -3.41 3.61
CA LEU A 90 0.48 -4.21 4.61
C LEU A 90 -0.19 -5.57 4.77
N PHE A 91 -1.51 -5.60 5.01
CA PHE A 91 -2.28 -6.82 5.15
C PHE A 91 -2.04 -7.74 3.96
N TYR A 92 -2.29 -7.25 2.74
CA TYR A 92 -2.10 -7.98 1.50
C TYR A 92 -0.69 -8.57 1.34
N ILE A 93 0.37 -7.86 1.76
CA ILE A 93 1.75 -8.34 1.63
C ILE A 93 2.12 -9.34 2.74
N THR A 94 1.50 -9.22 3.92
CA THR A 94 1.80 -10.07 5.08
C THR A 94 0.97 -11.34 5.11
N THR A 95 -0.22 -11.32 4.53
CA THR A 95 -1.09 -12.47 4.37
C THR A 95 -1.06 -12.87 2.90
N ASP A 96 -0.51 -14.04 2.58
CA ASP A 96 -0.47 -14.61 1.21
C ASP A 96 -1.89 -14.97 0.66
N THR A 97 -2.94 -14.30 1.15
CA THR A 97 -4.35 -14.56 0.89
C THR A 97 -5.07 -13.24 0.57
N ILE A 98 -5.54 -13.13 -0.68
CA ILE A 98 -6.22 -11.96 -1.27
C ILE A 98 -7.68 -11.84 -0.77
N VAL A 99 -8.01 -12.37 0.40
CA VAL A 99 -9.40 -12.59 0.82
C VAL A 99 -9.64 -11.83 2.11
N ILE A 100 -9.97 -10.54 2.00
CA ILE A 100 -10.72 -9.84 3.05
C ILE A 100 -12.20 -9.88 2.67
N PRO A 101 -12.95 -10.80 3.27
CA PRO A 101 -14.26 -10.45 3.79
C PRO A 101 -14.40 -11.03 5.20
N ALA A 102 -14.55 -10.14 6.19
CA ALA A 102 -14.91 -10.43 7.59
C ALA A 102 -14.07 -11.53 8.27
N ILE A 103 -13.08 -11.10 9.07
CA ILE A 103 -12.39 -11.90 10.11
C ILE A 103 -12.25 -13.38 9.70
N PRO A 104 -11.21 -13.77 8.95
CA PRO A 104 -10.85 -15.17 8.86
C PRO A 104 -10.74 -15.72 10.28
N ASP A 105 -11.33 -16.89 10.54
CA ASP A 105 -10.99 -17.70 11.70
C ASP A 105 -9.49 -18.04 11.59
N PHE A 106 -8.62 -17.09 11.97
CA PHE A 106 -7.20 -17.34 12.07
C PHE A 106 -7.07 -18.29 13.26
N SER A 107 -6.82 -19.57 12.99
CA SER A 107 -6.36 -20.47 14.03
C SER A 107 -5.08 -19.86 14.59
N VAL A 108 -5.17 -19.26 15.78
CA VAL A 108 -4.12 -18.50 16.47
C VAL A 108 -2.82 -19.31 16.62
N HIS A 109 -2.91 -20.63 16.43
CA HIS A 109 -1.83 -21.59 16.55
C HIS A 109 -0.85 -21.64 15.37
N ASN A 110 -1.10 -20.97 14.23
CA ASN A 110 -0.18 -21.04 13.08
C ASN A 110 -0.05 -19.73 12.28
N VAL A 111 -0.31 -18.59 12.91
CA VAL A 111 -0.16 -17.28 12.27
C VAL A 111 1.28 -16.79 12.46
N SER A 112 1.93 -16.37 11.38
CA SER A 112 3.26 -15.75 11.43
C SER A 112 3.24 -14.46 12.27
N ASP A 113 4.32 -14.18 13.01
CA ASP A 113 4.48 -12.95 13.80
C ASP A 113 4.19 -11.68 12.99
N GLN A 114 4.57 -11.69 11.71
CA GLN A 114 4.34 -10.58 10.79
C GLN A 114 2.85 -10.37 10.48
N ALA A 115 2.07 -11.45 10.36
CA ALA A 115 0.63 -11.35 10.14
C ALA A 115 -0.10 -10.95 11.44
N LEU A 116 0.33 -11.45 12.61
CA LEU A 116 -0.20 -11.00 13.90
C LEU A 116 0.00 -9.50 14.11
N PHE A 117 1.21 -9.00 13.82
CA PHE A 117 1.52 -7.58 13.90
C PHE A 117 0.57 -6.74 13.01
N THR A 118 0.34 -7.18 11.78
CA THR A 118 -0.58 -6.48 10.87
C THR A 118 -2.03 -6.51 11.36
N ILE A 119 -2.52 -7.65 11.88
CA ILE A 119 -3.88 -7.76 12.41
C ILE A 119 -4.07 -6.79 13.59
N VAL A 120 -3.10 -6.73 14.51
CA VAL A 120 -3.13 -5.80 15.64
C VAL A 120 -3.18 -4.35 15.16
N LEU A 121 -2.36 -3.99 14.17
CA LEU A 121 -2.36 -2.64 13.58
C LEU A 121 -3.67 -2.29 12.86
N TYR A 122 -4.29 -3.26 12.19
CA TYR A 122 -5.52 -3.05 11.43
C TYR A 122 -6.74 -2.79 12.31
N HIS A 123 -6.75 -3.33 13.53
CA HIS A 123 -7.85 -3.20 14.51
C HIS A 123 -7.66 -2.07 15.53
N TRP A 124 -6.57 -1.31 15.44
CA TRP A 124 -6.37 -0.11 16.24
C TRP A 124 -7.17 1.06 15.69
#